data_AF-A0A959ISX1-F1
#
_entry.id   AF-A0A959ISX1-F1
#
_cell.length_a   1.000
_cell.length_b   1.000
_cell.length_c   1.000
_cell.angle_alpha   90.00
_cell.angle_beta   90.00
_cell.angle_gamma   90.00
#
_symmetry.space_group_name_H-M   'P 1'
#
loop_
_entity.id
_entity.type
_entity.pdbx_description
1 polymer ?
#
loop_
_entity_poly.entity_id
_entity_poly.type
_entity_poly.pdbx_seq_one_letter_code
_entity_poly.pdbx_strand_id
1 'polypeptide(L)'
;MHLSKRKGKPSTVNTNKYRYRVNEQIRIPEIRLVGDNLEQVSEVAGQDVESGVFQTRRVLEWARRLELDLVEISPNADPPVCRIIDYNKF
;
A
#
# COMPACT_ATOMS: atom_id res chain seq x y z
N MET A 1 22.72 36.73 -8.58
CA MET A 1 22.33 35.68 -9.55
C MET A 1 22.47 34.31 -8.89
N HIS A 2 21.39 33.52 -8.92
CA HIS A 2 21.33 32.06 -8.97
C HIS A 2 21.81 31.16 -7.80
N LEU A 3 20.77 30.55 -7.20
CA LEU A 3 20.55 29.13 -6.90
C LEU A 3 21.10 28.50 -5.61
N SER A 4 20.15 28.36 -4.68
CA SER A 4 19.99 27.32 -3.68
C SER A 4 20.33 25.91 -4.23
N LYS A 5 21.25 25.20 -3.58
CA LYS A 5 21.40 23.75 -3.73
C LYS A 5 20.90 23.06 -2.47
N ARG A 6 19.70 22.50 -2.60
CA ARG A 6 19.09 21.51 -1.70
C ARG A 6 20.00 20.27 -1.64
N LYS A 7 20.27 19.75 -0.44
CA LYS A 7 20.43 18.30 -0.23
C LYS A 7 19.74 17.94 1.08
N GLY A 8 18.65 17.18 0.95
CA GLY A 8 17.80 16.73 2.05
C GLY A 8 18.58 15.88 3.05
N LYS A 9 18.13 15.96 4.30
CA LYS A 9 18.65 15.23 5.45
C LYS A 9 18.65 13.72 5.18
N PRO A 10 19.65 12.95 5.63
CA PRO A 10 19.49 11.50 5.76
C PRO A 10 18.54 11.24 6.93
N SER A 11 17.30 10.84 6.63
CA SER A 11 16.34 10.41 7.64
C SER A 11 16.72 9.01 8.14
N THR A 12 17.43 8.96 9.25
CA THR A 12 17.52 7.79 10.16
C THR A 12 16.14 7.39 10.64
N VAL A 13 15.67 6.13 10.48
CA VAL A 13 14.90 5.42 11.54
C VAL A 13 14.95 3.88 11.36
N ASN A 14 15.26 3.20 12.47
CA ASN A 14 15.13 1.76 12.80
C ASN A 14 14.04 0.95 12.08
N THR A 15 14.39 -0.20 11.49
CA THR A 15 13.44 -1.19 10.97
C THR A 15 13.63 -2.57 11.62
N ASN A 16 13.29 -2.69 12.90
CA ASN A 16 13.07 -4.01 13.49
C ASN A 16 11.79 -4.01 14.33
N LYS A 17 10.74 -4.68 13.84
CA LYS A 17 10.01 -5.76 14.56
C LYS A 17 8.53 -5.99 14.18
N TYR A 18 8.03 -5.46 13.07
CA TYR A 18 6.79 -5.98 12.49
C TYR A 18 6.98 -6.13 10.98
N ARG A 19 7.42 -7.32 10.53
CA ARG A 19 7.43 -7.66 9.10
C ARG A 19 5.99 -7.85 8.68
N TYR A 20 5.31 -6.77 8.31
CA TYR A 20 4.03 -6.88 7.62
C TYR A 20 4.22 -7.70 6.34
N ARG A 21 3.23 -8.51 5.99
CA ARG A 21 3.24 -9.19 4.70
C ARG A 21 2.94 -8.15 3.64
N VAL A 22 3.78 -8.09 2.61
CA VAL A 22 3.59 -7.16 1.51
C VAL A 22 3.47 -7.88 0.18
N ASN A 23 2.70 -7.29 -0.74
CA ASN A 23 2.62 -7.69 -2.13
C ASN A 23 2.34 -9.21 -2.28
N GLU A 24 3.27 -9.93 -2.91
CA GLU A 24 3.14 -11.37 -3.19
C GLU A 24 3.27 -12.27 -1.95
N GLN A 25 3.62 -11.71 -0.79
CA GLN A 25 3.59 -12.44 0.47
C GLN A 25 2.16 -12.70 0.96
N ILE A 26 1.18 -11.93 0.46
CA ILE A 26 -0.24 -12.08 0.75
C ILE A 26 -0.82 -13.12 -0.22
N ARG A 27 -0.92 -14.38 0.24
CA ARG A 27 -1.30 -15.54 -0.61
C ARG A 27 -2.79 -15.87 -0.62
N ILE A 28 -3.54 -15.21 0.22
CA ILE A 28 -4.99 -15.39 0.36
C ILE A 28 -5.74 -14.80 -0.85
N PRO A 29 -6.90 -15.35 -1.22
CA PRO A 29 -7.63 -14.93 -2.42
C PRO A 29 -8.35 -13.59 -2.24
N GLU A 30 -8.84 -13.29 -1.04
CA GLU A 30 -9.67 -12.14 -0.73
C GLU A 30 -9.12 -11.35 0.44
N ILE A 31 -9.03 -10.03 0.28
CA ILE A 31 -8.55 -9.10 1.30
C ILE A 31 -9.56 -7.98 1.48
N ARG A 32 -9.59 -7.39 2.66
CA ARG A 32 -10.30 -6.14 2.90
C ARG A 32 -9.37 -4.97 2.63
N LEU A 33 -9.64 -4.22 1.55
CA LEU A 33 -8.92 -3.00 1.23
C LEU A 33 -9.51 -1.82 2.03
N VAL A 34 -8.65 -1.08 2.72
CA VAL A 34 -9.02 0.16 3.43
C VAL A 34 -7.93 1.22 3.25
N GLY A 35 -8.26 2.49 3.53
CA GLY A 35 -7.31 3.60 3.61
C GLY A 35 -7.64 4.75 2.66
N ASP A 36 -6.87 5.82 2.75
CA ASP A 36 -7.14 7.07 2.03
C ASP A 36 -6.67 7.04 0.56
N ASN A 37 -5.83 6.06 0.18
CA ASN A 37 -5.37 5.90 -1.21
C ASN A 37 -6.43 5.28 -2.14
N LEU A 38 -7.65 5.03 -1.64
CA LEU A 38 -8.75 4.47 -2.42
C LEU A 38 -9.13 5.35 -3.62
N GLU A 39 -9.06 6.68 -3.50
CA GLU A 39 -9.33 7.59 -4.62
C GLU A 39 -8.37 7.35 -5.81
N GLN A 40 -7.07 7.27 -5.54
CA GLN A 40 -6.06 6.94 -6.55
C GLN A 40 -6.26 5.52 -7.12
N VAL A 41 -6.69 4.58 -6.27
CA VAL A 41 -7.04 3.23 -6.70
C VAL A 41 -8.23 3.26 -7.66
N SER A 42 -9.25 4.06 -7.38
CA SER A 42 -10.40 4.25 -8.27
C SER A 42 -10.00 4.79 -9.63
N GLU A 43 -9.07 5.75 -9.68
CA GLU A 43 -8.53 6.29 -10.93
C GLU A 43 -7.83 5.22 -11.76
N VAL A 44 -6.94 4.40 -11.16
CA VAL A 44 -6.25 3.33 -11.91
C VAL A 44 -7.16 2.13 -12.22
N ALA A 45 -8.14 1.87 -11.37
CA ALA A 45 -9.12 0.80 -11.56
C ALA A 45 -10.17 1.15 -12.63
N GLY A 46 -10.31 2.44 -12.98
CA GLY A 46 -11.31 2.95 -13.91
C GLY A 46 -12.74 2.76 -13.40
N GLN A 47 -12.93 2.65 -12.09
CA GLN A 47 -14.23 2.53 -11.43
C GLN A 47 -14.15 3.04 -10.00
N ASP A 48 -15.29 3.31 -9.41
CA ASP A 48 -15.36 3.68 -8.00
C ASP A 48 -14.93 2.50 -7.11
N VAL A 49 -13.80 2.66 -6.41
CA VAL A 49 -13.23 1.70 -5.47
C VAL A 49 -13.30 2.30 -4.07
N GLU A 50 -14.17 1.74 -3.25
CA GLU A 50 -14.32 2.12 -1.84
C GLU A 50 -13.69 1.09 -0.90
N SER A 51 -13.80 1.32 0.40
CA SER A 51 -13.38 0.34 1.40
C SER A 51 -14.28 -0.89 1.32
N GLY A 52 -13.69 -2.06 1.09
CA GLY A 52 -14.46 -3.27 0.80
C GLY A 52 -13.60 -4.50 0.70
N VAL A 53 -14.23 -5.63 0.40
CA VAL A 53 -13.53 -6.89 0.15
C VAL A 53 -13.26 -7.01 -1.35
N PHE A 54 -11.99 -7.24 -1.70
CA PHE A 54 -11.54 -7.36 -3.08
C PHE A 54 -10.62 -8.56 -3.22
N GLN A 55 -10.49 -9.03 -4.46
CA GLN A 55 -9.50 -10.06 -4.79
C GLN A 55 -8.09 -9.51 -4.67
N THR A 56 -7.22 -10.21 -3.96
CA THR A 56 -5.82 -9.83 -3.76
C THR A 56 -5.11 -9.55 -5.07
N ARG A 57 -5.34 -10.37 -6.11
CA ARG A 57 -4.72 -10.19 -7.43
C ARG A 57 -5.08 -8.84 -8.06
N ARG A 58 -6.34 -8.42 -7.91
CA ARG A 58 -6.85 -7.15 -8.45
C ARG A 58 -6.24 -5.96 -7.72
N VAL A 59 -6.20 -6.04 -6.39
CA VAL A 59 -5.59 -5.00 -5.55
C VAL A 59 -4.08 -4.89 -5.78
N LEU A 60 -3.40 -6.02 -5.97
CA LEU A 60 -1.98 -6.05 -6.35
C LEU A 60 -1.71 -5.36 -7.68
N GLU A 61 -2.59 -5.54 -8.67
CA GLU A 61 -2.49 -4.84 -9.95
C GLU A 61 -2.59 -3.32 -9.74
N TRP A 62 -3.57 -2.86 -8.97
CA TRP A 62 -3.74 -1.44 -8.67
C TRP A 62 -2.55 -0.86 -7.92
N ALA A 63 -2.05 -1.56 -6.89
CA ALA A 63 -0.86 -1.16 -6.15
C ALA A 63 0.35 -1.00 -7.09
N ARG A 64 0.58 -1.97 -7.99
CA ARG A 64 1.65 -1.91 -9.00
C ARG A 64 1.49 -0.73 -9.96
N ARG A 65 0.27 -0.43 -10.39
CA ARG A 65 -0.01 0.71 -11.29
C ARG A 65 0.20 2.06 -10.62
N LEU A 66 0.04 2.12 -9.30
CA LEU A 66 0.30 3.31 -8.48
C LEU A 66 1.76 3.39 -7.99
N GLU A 67 2.59 2.41 -8.31
CA GLU A 67 3.95 2.28 -7.77
C GLU A 67 3.99 2.26 -6.22
N LEU A 68 2.93 1.72 -5.61
CA LEU A 68 2.76 1.56 -4.16
C LEU A 68 2.79 0.07 -3.77
N ASP A 69 2.94 -0.20 -2.48
CA ASP A 69 2.95 -1.55 -1.93
C ASP A 69 1.61 -1.91 -1.30
N LEU A 70 1.15 -3.14 -1.54
CA LEU A 70 0.03 -3.69 -0.78
C LEU A 70 0.56 -4.23 0.55
N VAL A 71 0.21 -3.58 1.65
CA VAL A 71 0.66 -3.96 3.00
C VAL A 71 -0.49 -4.54 3.81
N GLU A 72 -0.31 -5.75 4.31
CA GLU A 72 -1.24 -6.41 5.25
C GLU A 72 -1.06 -5.80 6.63
N ILE A 73 -2.07 -5.05 7.10
CA ILE A 73 -2.04 -4.37 8.40
C ILE A 73 -2.56 -5.27 9.52
N SER A 74 -3.58 -6.09 9.23
CA SER A 74 -4.16 -7.01 10.22
C SER A 74 -4.42 -8.38 9.62
N PRO A 75 -3.58 -9.39 9.92
CA PRO A 75 -3.82 -10.79 9.53
C PRO A 75 -4.91 -11.47 10.36
N ASN A 76 -5.33 -10.89 11.48
CA ASN A 76 -6.28 -11.52 12.42
C ASN A 76 -7.74 -11.40 11.97
N ALA A 77 -8.04 -10.60 10.94
CA ALA A 77 -9.38 -10.46 10.40
C ALA A 77 -9.63 -11.50 9.29
N ASP A 78 -10.89 -11.91 9.13
CA ASP A 78 -11.34 -12.78 8.04
C ASP A 78 -12.39 -12.03 7.21
N PRO A 79 -12.05 -11.54 5.99
CA PRO A 79 -10.72 -11.53 5.35
C PRO A 79 -9.76 -10.50 6.00
N PRO A 80 -8.44 -10.70 5.89
CA PRO A 80 -7.47 -9.82 6.53
C PRO A 80 -7.43 -8.45 5.88
N VAL A 81 -7.01 -7.47 6.67
CA VAL A 81 -7.08 -6.05 6.29
C VAL A 81 -5.77 -5.62 5.67
N CYS A 82 -5.85 -5.10 4.45
CA CYS A 82 -4.73 -4.61 3.69
C CYS A 82 -4.93 -3.14 3.29
N ARG A 83 -3.83 -2.43 3.07
CA ARG A 83 -3.80 -1.05 2.57
C ARG A 83 -2.78 -0.92 1.47
N ILE A 84 -3.05 -0.07 0.48
CA ILE A 84 -2.07 0.32 -0.54
C ILE A 84 -1.34 1.55 -0.03
N ILE A 85 -0.06 1.42 0.31
CA ILE A 85 0.78 2.49 0.87
C ILE A 85 2.24 2.30 0.42
N ASP A 86 3.06 3.33 0.52
CA ASP A 86 4.49 3.23 0.29
C ASP A 86 5.16 2.51 1.47
N TYR A 87 5.65 1.28 1.28
CA TYR A 87 6.25 0.49 2.36
C TYR A 87 7.58 1.08 2.84
N ASN A 88 8.29 1.83 1.99
CA ASN A 88 9.57 2.46 2.35
C ASN A 88 9.39 3.65 3.32
N LYS A 89 8.18 4.22 3.38
CA LYS A 89 7.78 5.26 4.34
C LYS A 89 7.02 4.71 5.56
N PHE A 90 6.68 3.42 5.57
CA PHE A 90 5.89 2.76 6.61
C PHE A 90 6.77 2.02 7.62
#